data_AF-A0A3A5M234-F1
#
_entry.id   AF-A0A3A5M234-F1
#
_cell.length_a   1.000
_cell.length_b   1.000
_cell.length_c   1.000
_cell.angle_alpha   90.00
_cell.angle_beta   90.00
_cell.angle_gamma   90.00
#
_symmetry.space_group_name_H-M   'P 1'
#
loop_
_entity.id
_entity.type
_entity.pdbx_description
1 polymer ?
#
loop_
_entity_poly.entity_id
_entity_poly.type
_entity_poly.pdbx_seq_one_letter_code
_entity_poly.pdbx_strand_id
1 'polypeptide(L)'
;MKVWHLSVLSWIVTALIAVLGVTAASTIWYFQEPVVDSVAQPGSYSIAAVSGLVVLMLSFLLSCGLTVLAEQSAKGRSTTSR
;
A
#
# COMPACT_ATOMS: atom_id res chain seq x y z
N MET A 1 -12.03 -10.32 16.65
CA MET A 1 -11.28 -10.74 15.44
C MET A 1 -9.87 -11.18 15.85
N LYS A 2 -9.36 -12.32 15.36
CA LYS A 2 -7.96 -12.71 15.60
C LYS A 2 -7.02 -11.76 14.84
N VAL A 3 -5.92 -11.32 15.46
CA VAL A 3 -4.89 -10.43 14.87
C VAL A 3 -4.40 -10.96 13.51
N TRP A 4 -4.39 -12.29 13.35
CA TRP A 4 -4.13 -12.96 12.08
C TRP A 4 -5.01 -12.46 10.91
N HIS A 5 -6.33 -12.31 11.11
CA HIS A 5 -7.22 -11.82 10.05
C HIS A 5 -6.93 -10.35 9.70
N LEU A 6 -6.50 -9.55 10.67
CA LEU A 6 -6.12 -8.15 10.43
C LEU A 6 -4.84 -8.05 9.59
N SER A 7 -3.85 -8.91 9.85
CA SER A 7 -2.63 -8.98 9.03
C SER A 7 -2.96 -9.34 7.57
N VAL A 8 -3.79 -10.37 7.34
CA VAL A 8 -4.19 -10.77 5.98
C VAL A 8 -4.94 -9.64 5.26
N LEU A 9 -5.90 -9.00 5.92
CA LEU A 9 -6.64 -7.86 5.34
C LEU A 9 -5.71 -6.68 5.01
N SER A 10 -4.73 -6.40 5.87
CA SER A 10 -3.75 -5.32 5.65
C SER A 10 -2.91 -5.56 4.38
N TRP A 11 -2.50 -6.81 4.14
CA TRP A 11 -1.78 -7.18 2.93
C TRP A 11 -2.64 -7.05 1.67
N ILE A 12 -3.92 -7.45 1.74
CA ILE A 12 -4.87 -7.27 0.62
C ILE A 12 -5.04 -5.79 0.28
N VAL A 13 -5.20 -4.92 1.29
CA VAL A 13 -5.30 -3.47 1.09
C VAL A 13 -4.01 -2.90 0.48
N THR A 14 -2.85 -3.33 0.96
CA THR A 14 -1.56 -2.89 0.42
C THR A 14 -1.41 -3.29 -1.06
N ALA A 15 -1.79 -4.52 -1.42
CA ALA A 15 -1.78 -4.99 -2.80
C ALA A 15 -2.76 -4.20 -3.69
N LEU A 16 -3.97 -3.89 -3.18
CA LEU A 16 -4.94 -3.05 -3.88
C LEU A 16 -4.40 -1.65 -4.15
N ILE A 17 -3.75 -1.01 -3.17
CA ILE A 17 -3.13 0.31 -3.34
C ILE A 17 -2.07 0.25 -4.45
N ALA A 18 -1.22 -0.78 -4.46
CA ALA A 18 -0.20 -0.94 -5.50
C ALA A 18 -0.81 -1.08 -6.90
N VAL A 19 -1.78 -2.00 -7.06
CA VAL A 19 -2.42 -2.26 -8.36
C VAL A 19 -3.19 -1.04 -8.85
N LEU A 20 -3.99 -0.42 -7.99
CA LEU A 20 -4.76 0.78 -8.35
C LEU A 20 -3.83 1.96 -8.65
N GLY A 21 -2.73 2.12 -7.89
CA GLY A 21 -1.73 3.16 -8.13
C GLY A 21 -1.07 3.01 -9.49
N VAL A 22 -0.61 1.81 -9.85
CA VAL A 22 0.00 1.53 -11.16
C VAL A 22 -1.01 1.72 -12.29
N THR A 23 -2.24 1.25 -12.11
CA THR A 23 -3.31 1.37 -13.12
C THR A 23 -3.71 2.83 -13.33
N ALA A 24 -3.80 3.62 -12.25
CA ALA A 24 -4.07 5.05 -12.34
C ALA A 24 -2.94 5.79 -13.05
N ALA A 25 -1.68 5.48 -12.70
CA ALA A 25 -0.52 6.08 -13.35
C ALA A 25 -0.45 5.77 -14.85
N SER A 26 -0.68 4.51 -15.24
CA SER A 26 -0.70 4.11 -16.65
C SER A 26 -1.85 4.76 -17.42
N THR A 27 -3.02 4.86 -16.79
CA THR A 27 -4.19 5.52 -17.40
C THR A 27 -3.92 7.01 -17.61
N ILE A 28 -3.36 7.70 -16.61
CA ILE A 28 -2.99 9.12 -16.73
C ILE A 28 -1.96 9.29 -17.85
N TRP A 29 -0.92 8.46 -17.88
CA TRP A 29 0.10 8.50 -18.92
C TRP A 29 -0.49 8.31 -20.33
N TYR A 30 -1.32 7.29 -20.52
CA TYR A 30 -1.94 6.98 -21.81
C TYR A 30 -2.78 8.14 -22.37
N PHE A 31 -3.53 8.83 -21.51
CA PHE A 31 -4.31 10.00 -21.93
C PHE A 31 -3.49 11.29 -22.04
N GLN A 32 -2.31 11.34 -21.42
CA GLN A 32 -1.41 12.48 -21.44
C GLN A 32 -0.37 12.41 -22.58
N GLU A 33 -0.02 11.23 -23.09
CA GLU A 33 0.98 11.03 -24.14
C GLU A 33 0.77 11.89 -25.41
N PRO A 34 -0.46 12.20 -25.87
CA PRO A 34 -0.68 13.13 -26.98
C PRO A 34 -0.44 14.62 -26.63
N VAL A 35 -0.41 14.98 -25.35
CA VAL A 35 -0.43 16.37 -24.85
C VAL A 35 0.88 16.77 -24.16
N VAL A 36 1.60 15.81 -23.57
CA VAL A 36 2.80 16.05 -22.75
C VAL A 36 3.94 16.72 -23.51
N ASP A 37 4.05 16.48 -24.82
CA ASP A 37 5.07 17.14 -25.65
C ASP A 37 4.78 18.63 -25.92
N SER A 38 3.61 19.13 -25.54
CA SER A 38 3.15 20.48 -25.88
C SER A 38 2.87 21.40 -24.68
N VAL A 39 2.86 20.88 -23.45
CA VAL A 39 2.51 21.66 -22.25
C VAL A 39 3.33 21.22 -21.03
N ALA A 40 3.84 22.18 -20.24
CA ALA A 40 4.55 21.90 -19.00
C ALA A 40 3.68 21.10 -18.02
N GLN A 41 4.26 20.03 -17.44
CA GLN A 41 3.57 19.16 -16.51
C GLN A 41 3.12 19.95 -15.25
N PRO A 42 1.84 19.87 -14.84
CA PRO A 42 1.38 20.56 -13.65
C PRO A 42 2.04 19.97 -12.41
N GLY A 43 2.58 20.82 -11.52
CA GLY A 43 3.29 20.37 -10.31
C GLY A 43 2.47 19.49 -9.36
N SER A 44 1.13 19.51 -9.49
CA SER A 44 0.21 18.61 -8.78
C SER A 44 0.46 17.13 -9.10
N TYR A 45 1.01 16.81 -10.27
CA TYR A 45 1.31 15.43 -10.67
C TYR A 45 2.41 14.81 -9.80
N SER A 46 3.51 15.53 -9.58
CA SER A 46 4.61 15.08 -8.71
C SER A 46 4.16 14.89 -7.26
N ILE A 47 3.29 15.77 -6.76
CA ILE A 47 2.73 15.68 -5.40
C ILE A 47 1.83 14.45 -5.28
N ALA A 48 1.01 14.16 -6.29
CA ALA A 48 0.15 12.97 -6.31
C ALA A 48 0.98 11.67 -6.35
N ALA A 49 2.04 11.63 -7.18
CA ALA A 49 2.93 10.48 -7.26
C ALA A 49 3.66 10.21 -5.93
N VAL A 50 4.24 11.25 -5.32
CA VAL A 50 4.96 11.13 -4.04
C VAL A 50 4.01 10.72 -2.92
N SER A 51 2.83 11.32 -2.84
CA SER A 51 1.85 10.97 -1.80
C SER A 51 1.34 9.53 -1.94
N GLY A 52 1.10 9.05 -3.16
CA GLY A 52 0.76 7.64 -3.41
C GLY A 52 1.86 6.68 -2.95
N LEU A 53 3.13 7.01 -3.23
CA LEU A 53 4.29 6.21 -2.81
C LEU A 53 4.43 6.18 -1.27
N VAL A 54 4.22 7.32 -0.61
CA VAL A 54 4.22 7.41 0.86
C VAL A 54 3.12 6.54 1.47
N VAL A 55 1.90 6.59 0.92
CA VAL A 55 0.77 5.76 1.39
C VAL A 55 1.08 4.27 1.22
N LEU A 56 1.68 3.88 0.09
CA LEU A 56 2.09 2.49 -0.14
C LEU A 56 3.14 2.04 0.88
N MET A 57 4.15 2.88 1.15
CA MET A 57 5.19 2.58 2.15
C MET A 57 4.63 2.45 3.56
N LEU A 58 3.75 3.36 3.98
CA LEU A 58 3.10 3.29 5.29
C LEU A 58 2.22 2.04 5.41
N SER A 59 1.48 1.69 4.37
CA SER A 59 0.65 0.47 4.33
C SER A 59 1.49 -0.80 4.43
N PHE A 60 2.64 -0.81 3.77
CA PHE A 60 3.60 -1.92 3.85
C PHE A 60 4.19 -2.07 5.26
N LEU A 61 4.66 -0.97 5.86
CA LEU A 61 5.19 -0.98 7.23
C LEU A 61 4.14 -1.44 8.24
N LEU A 62 2.90 -0.98 8.10
CA LEU A 62 1.79 -1.40 8.95
C LEU A 62 1.49 -2.90 8.78
N SER A 63 1.49 -3.41 7.55
CA SER A 63 1.30 -4.84 7.26
C SER A 63 2.40 -5.72 7.88
N CYS A 64 3.66 -5.27 7.81
CA CYS A 64 4.77 -5.92 8.51
C CYS A 64 4.57 -5.91 10.03
N GLY A 65 4.22 -4.77 10.61
CA GLY A 65 3.96 -4.64 12.05
C GLY A 65 2.83 -5.57 12.54
N LEU A 66 1.73 -5.64 11.78
CA LEU A 66 0.62 -6.55 12.08
C LEU A 66 1.01 -8.02 11.98
N THR A 67 1.90 -8.37 11.06
CA THR A 67 2.41 -9.74 10.89
C THR A 67 3.25 -10.15 12.11
N VAL A 68 4.18 -9.28 12.54
CA VAL A 68 4.99 -9.50 13.76
C VAL A 68 4.09 -9.62 14.99
N LEU A 69 3.09 -8.73 15.14
CA LEU A 69 2.16 -8.77 16.26
C LEU A 69 1.31 -10.06 16.27
N ALA A 70 0.89 -10.53 15.09
CA ALA A 70 0.15 -11.77 14.96
C ALA A 70 0.98 -12.98 15.40
N GLU A 71 2.26 -13.03 15.01
CA GLU A 71 3.19 -14.09 15.42
C GLU A 71 3.44 -14.08 16.94
N GLN A 72 3.70 -12.91 17.52
CA GLN A 72 3.88 -12.78 18.98
C GLN A 72 2.63 -13.21 19.74
N SER A 73 1.44 -12.83 19.25
CA SER A 73 0.16 -13.22 19.83
C SER A 73 -0.10 -14.73 19.74
N ALA A 74 0.38 -15.38 18.68
CA ALA A 74 0.31 -16.83 18.54
C ALA A 74 1.28 -17.54 19.50
N LYS A 75 2.51 -17.01 19.62
CA LYS A 75 3.56 -17.59 20.48
C LYS A 75 3.21 -17.49 21.97
N GLY A 76 2.71 -16.33 22.44
CA GLY A 76 2.29 -16.14 23.83
C GLY A 76 1.13 -17.06 24.27
N ARG A 77 0.29 -17.49 23.33
CA ARG A 77 -0.82 -18.41 23.60
C ARG A 77 -0.36 -19.86 23.83
N SER A 78 0.80 -20.22 23.26
CA SER A 78 1.36 -21.57 23.39
C SER A 78 2.05 -21.81 24.73
N THR A 79 2.58 -20.76 25.36
CA THR A 79 3.28 -20.82 26.66
C THR A 79 2.33 -20.86 27.86
N THR A 80 1.14 -20.26 27.77
CA THR A 80 0.13 -20.28 28.85
C THR A 80 -0.66 -21.59 28.93
N SER A 81 -0.53 -22.47 27.94
CA SER A 81 -1.24 -23.76 27.88
C SER A 81 -0.44 -24.95 28.44
N ARG A 82 0.74 -24.71 29.02
CA ARG A 82 1.56 -25.71 29.72
C ARG A 82 1.54 -25.43 31.21
#